data_AF-A0A6H1FVV2-F1
#
_entry.id   AF-A0A6H1FVV2-F1
#
_cell.length_a   1.000
_cell.length_b   1.000
_cell.length_c   1.000
_cell.angle_alpha   90.00
_cell.angle_beta   90.00
_cell.angle_gamma   90.00
#
_symmetry.space_group_name_H-M   'P 1'
#
loop_
_entity.id
_entity.type
_entity.pdbx_description
1 polymer ?
#
loop_
_entity_poly.entity_id
_entity_poly.type
_entity_poly.pdbx_seq_one_letter_code
_entity_poly.pdbx_strand_id
1 'polypeptide(L)'
;MFNTSIFTLNKISHGCVEIIAEENVFAYAVINPNNSVTVKFPGSDSKSRGCITHETFGSNVDALDEIARVWDLIIAAERAAFRDLCARKAMLPVISMTEAAR
;
A
#
# COMPACT_ATOMS: atom_id res chain seq x y z
N MET A 1 5.86 13.53 -1.25
CA MET A 1 7.33 13.46 -1.10
C MET A 1 7.67 12.12 -0.48
N PHE A 2 8.48 11.33 -1.18
CA PHE A 2 8.95 10.03 -0.69
C PHE A 2 9.66 10.13 0.67
N ASN A 3 9.24 9.30 1.64
CA ASN A 3 9.76 9.34 3.01
C ASN A 3 10.62 8.10 3.31
N THR A 4 11.93 8.31 3.49
CA THR A 4 12.90 7.24 3.79
C THR A 4 12.80 6.67 5.20
N SER A 5 12.01 7.29 6.09
CA SER A 5 11.67 6.69 7.39
C SER A 5 10.54 5.66 7.29
N ILE A 6 9.79 5.63 6.19
CA ILE A 6 8.71 4.68 5.93
C ILE A 6 9.17 3.61 4.94
N PHE A 7 9.83 4.05 3.86
CA PHE A 7 10.22 3.19 2.77
C PHE A 7 11.70 2.84 2.80
N THR A 8 12.00 1.57 2.57
CA THR A 8 13.34 1.09 2.26
C THR A 8 13.43 0.72 0.79
N LEU A 9 14.53 1.10 0.15
CA LEU A 9 14.81 0.72 -1.24
C LEU A 9 15.78 -0.47 -1.26
N ASN A 10 15.36 -1.59 -1.84
CA ASN A 10 16.19 -2.76 -2.05
C ASN A 10 16.44 -2.97 -3.54
N LYS A 11 17.70 -2.85 -3.97
CA LYS A 11 18.04 -3.02 -5.39
C LYS A 11 18.22 -4.51 -5.71
N ILE A 12 17.28 -5.09 -6.46
CA ILE A 12 17.29 -6.51 -6.83
C ILE A 12 17.99 -6.79 -8.16
N SER A 13 18.04 -5.82 -9.07
CA SER A 13 18.78 -5.95 -10.33
C SER A 13 19.23 -4.60 -10.88
N HIS A 14 19.90 -4.60 -12.04
CA HIS A 14 20.29 -3.35 -12.72
C HIS A 14 19.09 -2.49 -13.15
N GLY A 15 17.95 -3.12 -13.45
CA GLY A 15 16.76 -2.44 -13.95
C GLY A 15 15.56 -2.52 -13.02
N CYS A 16 15.72 -2.95 -11.77
CA CYS A 16 14.59 -3.09 -10.85
C CYS A 16 15.00 -2.84 -9.39
N VAL A 17 14.17 -2.06 -8.72
CA VAL A 17 14.27 -1.72 -7.30
C VAL A 17 12.95 -2.10 -6.63
N GLU A 18 13.04 -2.81 -5.51
CA GLU A 18 11.93 -3.05 -4.60
C GLU A 18 11.79 -1.89 -3.63
N ILE A 19 10.56 -1.47 -3.41
CA ILE A 19 10.19 -0.50 -2.41
C ILE A 19 9.47 -1.28 -1.31
N ILE A 20 10.10 -1.33 -0.14
CA ILE A 20 9.64 -2.08 1.02
C ILE A 20 9.02 -1.10 2.02
N ALA A 21 7.82 -1.40 2.49
CA ALA A 21 7.13 -0.70 3.56
C ALA A 21 6.58 -1.73 4.55
N GLU A 22 6.71 -1.48 5.85
CA GLU A 22 6.25 -2.39 6.92
C GLU A 22 6.69 -3.85 6.68
N GLU A 23 7.98 -4.04 6.41
CA GLU A 23 8.64 -5.34 6.18
C GLU A 23 8.19 -6.11 4.92
N ASN A 24 7.25 -5.56 4.14
CA ASN A 24 6.72 -6.19 2.93
C ASN A 24 7.08 -5.39 1.69
N VAL A 25 7.23 -6.09 0.55
CA VAL A 25 7.38 -5.41 -0.74
C VAL A 25 6.06 -4.72 -1.06
N PHE A 26 6.10 -3.39 -1.10
CA PHE A 26 4.93 -2.57 -1.40
C PHE A 26 4.84 -2.27 -2.89
N ALA A 27 5.97 -1.98 -3.53
CA ALA A 27 6.03 -1.65 -4.96
C ALA A 27 7.37 -2.06 -5.58
N TYR A 28 7.40 -2.07 -6.91
CA TYR A 28 8.59 -2.23 -7.73
C TYR A 28 8.75 -1.01 -8.65
N ALA A 29 9.95 -0.45 -8.71
CA ALA A 29 10.34 0.53 -9.69
C ALA A 29 11.24 -0.14 -10.74
N VAL A 30 10.69 -0.33 -11.95
CA VAL A 30 11.41 -0.92 -13.08
C VAL A 30 12.00 0.19 -13.93
N ILE A 31 13.33 0.26 -13.99
CA ILE A 31 14.08 1.23 -14.78
C ILE A 31 14.21 0.69 -16.20
N ASN A 32 13.57 1.38 -17.15
CA ASN A 32 13.55 1.00 -18.56
C ASN A 32 14.82 1.51 -19.28
N PRO A 33 15.18 0.94 -20.46
CA PRO A 33 16.37 1.35 -21.21
C PRO A 33 16.39 2.82 -21.64
N ASN A 34 15.22 3.46 -21.73
CA ASN A 34 15.07 4.88 -22.05
C ASN A 34 15.12 5.79 -20.80
N ASN A 35 15.60 5.27 -19.66
CA ASN A 35 15.60 5.92 -18.34
C ASN A 35 14.23 6.31 -17.78
N SER A 36 13.12 5.88 -18.39
CA SER A 36 11.80 5.98 -17.75
C SER A 36 11.65 4.91 -16.66
N VAL A 37 10.75 5.14 -15.71
CA VAL A 37 10.51 4.21 -14.60
C VAL A 37 9.08 3.74 -14.62
N THR A 38 8.87 2.43 -14.76
CA THR A 38 7.55 1.80 -14.62
C THR A 38 7.33 1.35 -13.19
N VAL A 39 6.29 1.89 -12.55
CA VAL A 39 5.86 1.47 -11.22
C VAL A 39 4.94 0.26 -11.34
N LYS A 40 5.19 -0.77 -10.52
CA LYS A 40 4.35 -1.96 -10.41
C LYS A 40 4.04 -2.23 -8.94
N PHE A 41 2.84 -2.69 -8.67
CA PHE A 41 2.44 -3.17 -7.34
C PHE A 41 2.38 -4.70 -7.35
N PRO A 42 2.72 -5.37 -6.24
CA PRO A 42 2.47 -6.80 -6.09
C PRO A 42 1.00 -7.11 -6.36
N GLY A 43 0.73 -8.18 -7.11
CA GLY A 43 -0.62 -8.60 -7.48
C GLY A 43 -0.82 -10.09 -7.23
N SER A 44 -2.06 -10.47 -6.92
CA SER A 44 -2.44 -11.86 -6.61
C SER A 44 -3.06 -12.60 -7.81
N ASP A 45 -3.21 -11.96 -8.97
CA ASP A 45 -3.92 -12.59 -10.09
C ASP A 45 -3.04 -13.65 -10.76
N SER A 46 -3.62 -14.80 -11.10
CA SER A 46 -2.93 -15.97 -11.66
C SER A 46 -2.58 -15.86 -13.15
N LYS A 47 -2.98 -14.77 -13.81
CA LYS A 47 -2.75 -14.48 -15.24
C LYS A 47 -1.71 -13.38 -15.46
N SER A 48 -1.59 -12.41 -14.55
CA SER A 48 -0.43 -11.54 -14.45
C SER A 48 0.63 -12.27 -13.65
N ARG A 49 1.89 -12.19 -14.07
CA ARG A 49 2.99 -12.86 -13.37
C ARG A 49 3.33 -12.14 -12.06
N GLY A 50 2.37 -12.06 -11.12
CA GLY A 50 2.54 -11.57 -9.74
C GLY A 50 2.57 -10.05 -9.55
N CYS A 51 2.29 -9.24 -10.57
CA CYS A 51 2.35 -7.77 -10.45
C CYS A 51 1.30 -7.05 -11.30
N ILE A 52 0.72 -5.99 -10.74
CA ILE A 52 -0.13 -5.01 -11.42
C ILE A 52 0.77 -3.88 -11.91
N THR A 53 0.72 -3.56 -13.21
CA THR A 53 1.43 -2.39 -13.76
C THR A 53 0.56 -1.16 -13.55
N HIS A 54 1.13 -0.13 -12.93
CA HIS A 54 0.44 1.13 -12.63
C HIS A 54 0.65 2.15 -13.74
N GLU A 55 1.84 2.76 -13.78
CA GLU A 55 2.17 3.85 -14.71
C GLU A 55 3.68 3.93 -14.94
N THR A 56 4.08 4.61 -16.03
CA THR A 56 5.48 4.88 -16.38
C THR A 56 5.77 6.38 -16.28
N PHE A 57 6.84 6.74 -15.58
CA PHE A 57 7.25 8.10 -15.29
C PHE A 57 8.54 8.48 -16.00
N GLY A 58 8.70 9.77 -16.29
CA GLY A 58 9.89 10.32 -16.94
C GLY A 58 11.11 10.42 -16.02
N SER A 59 10.94 10.33 -14.70
CA SER A 59 12.03 10.39 -13.73
C SER A 59 11.81 9.44 -12.55
N ASN A 60 12.91 9.08 -11.88
CA ASN A 60 12.88 8.29 -10.65
C ASN A 60 12.12 9.01 -9.52
N VAL A 61 12.25 10.34 -9.44
CA VAL A 61 11.64 11.14 -8.37
C VAL A 61 10.12 11.10 -8.51
N ASP A 62 9.60 11.29 -9.72
CA ASP A 62 8.16 11.25 -9.98
C ASP A 62 7.57 9.88 -9.65
N ALA A 63 8.28 8.80 -10.02
CA ALA A 63 7.86 7.43 -9.71
C ALA A 63 7.83 7.17 -8.19
N LEU A 64 8.84 7.62 -7.45
CA LEU A 64 8.88 7.47 -5.99
C LEU A 64 7.81 8.31 -5.31
N ASP A 65 7.54 9.52 -5.79
CA ASP A 65 6.48 10.36 -5.27
C ASP A 65 5.08 9.77 -5.52
N GLU A 66 4.86 9.15 -6.68
CA GLU A 66 3.63 8.41 -6.93
C GLU A 66 3.47 7.22 -5.99
N ILE A 67 4.53 6.43 -5.78
CA ILE A 67 4.50 5.31 -4.84
C ILE A 67 4.14 5.80 -3.43
N ALA A 68 4.74 6.89 -2.97
CA ALA A 68 4.42 7.49 -1.68
C ALA A 68 2.96 7.98 -1.62
N ARG A 69 2.45 8.60 -2.70
CA ARG A 69 1.06 9.05 -2.80
C ARG A 69 0.08 7.89 -2.68
N VAL A 70 0.35 6.77 -3.36
CA VAL A 70 -0.51 5.57 -3.30
C VAL A 70 -0.49 4.96 -1.91
N TRP A 71 0.67 4.87 -1.26
CA TRP A 71 0.78 4.43 0.13
C TRP A 71 -0.07 5.29 1.08
N ASP A 72 0.06 6.62 1.00
CA ASP A 72 -0.69 7.54 1.87
C ASP A 72 -2.21 7.36 1.70
N LEU A 73 -2.68 7.11 0.47
CA LEU A 73 -4.08 6.82 0.19
C LEU A 73 -4.56 5.52 0.84
N ILE A 74 -3.76 4.46 0.78
CA ILE A 74 -4.09 3.17 1.41
C ILE A 74 -4.17 3.33 2.92
N ILE A 75 -3.14 3.92 3.54
CA ILE A 75 -3.11 4.14 4.99
C ILE A 75 -4.26 5.04 5.45
N ALA A 76 -4.61 6.08 4.68
CA ALA A 76 -5.74 6.93 5.00
C ALA A 76 -7.07 6.16 4.95
N ALA A 77 -7.25 5.30 3.94
CA ALA A 77 -8.44 4.46 3.79
C ALA A 77 -8.55 3.42 4.92
N GLU A 78 -7.46 2.75 5.29
CA GLU A 78 -7.42 1.78 6.38
C GLU A 78 -7.75 2.44 7.73
N ARG A 79 -7.15 3.61 8.00
CA ARG A 79 -7.46 4.39 9.21
C ARG A 79 -8.91 4.82 9.26
N ALA A 80 -9.50 5.20 8.13
CA ALA A 80 -10.92 5.55 8.06
C ALA A 80 -11.81 4.33 8.34
N ALA A 81 -11.54 3.19 7.68
CA ALA A 81 -12.27 1.95 7.89
C ALA A 81 -12.18 1.45 9.35
N PHE A 82 -11.01 1.57 9.97
CA PHE A 82 -10.81 1.23 11.37
C PHE A 82 -11.65 2.12 12.31
N ARG A 83 -11.65 3.45 12.08
CA ARG A 83 -12.49 4.37 12.86
C ARG A 83 -13.97 4.04 12.73
N ASP A 84 -14.45 3.74 11.52
CA ASP A 84 -15.83 3.36 11.27
C ASP A 84 -16.20 2.05 11.99
N LEU A 85 -15.30 1.07 11.99
CA LEU A 85 -15.48 -0.18 12.74
C LEU A 85 -15.57 0.07 14.25
N CYS A 86 -14.70 0.91 14.81
CA CYS A 86 -14.75 1.29 16.22
C CYS A 86 -16.04 2.03 16.58
N ALA A 87 -16.48 2.97 15.75
CA ALA A 87 -17.74 3.70 15.96
C ALA A 87 -18.94 2.76 15.94
N ARG A 88 -18.98 1.77 15.02
CA ARG A 88 -20.04 0.75 14.98
C ARG A 88 -20.01 -0.18 16.20
N LYS A 89 -18.83 -0.61 16.65
CA LYS A 89 -18.70 -1.44 17.87
C LYS A 89 -19.11 -0.70 19.15
N ALA A 90 -18.86 0.61 19.22
CA ALA A 90 -19.29 1.46 20.34
C ALA A 90 -20.83 1.67 20.37
N MET A 91 -21.54 1.41 19.26
CA MET A 91 -23.01 1.52 19.16
C MET A 91 -23.75 0.20 19.37
N LEU A 92 -23.07 -0.92 19.62
CA LEU A 92 -23.78 -2.14 20.04
C LEU A 92 -24.43 -1.87 21.40
N PRO A 93 -25.77 -1.93 21.54
CA PRO A 93 -26.38 -1.80 22.84
C PRO A 93 -25.85 -2.93 23.70
N VAL A 94 -25.35 -2.58 24.88
CA VAL A 94 -25.27 -3.51 25.99
C VAL A 94 -26.71 -3.96 26.22
N ILE A 95 -27.11 -5.06 25.58
CA ILE A 95 -28.32 -5.81 25.96
C ILE A 95 -27.96 -6.38 27.32
N SER A 96 -28.21 -5.56 28.34
CA SER A 96 -28.05 -5.86 29.74
C SER A 96 -28.69 -7.21 30.01
N MET A 97 -27.86 -8.16 30.42
CA MET A 97 -28.29 -9.41 31.03
C MET A 97 -28.94 -9.08 32.38
N THR A 98 -30.19 -8.65 32.35
CA THR A 98 -31.04 -8.54 33.52
C THR A 98 -32.45 -8.95 33.08
N GLU A 99 -32.97 -9.98 33.75
CA GLU A 99 -34.33 -10.55 33.64
C GLU A 99 -34.51 -11.78 32.73
N ALA A 100 -34.07 -12.93 33.24
CA ALA A 100 -34.86 -14.16 33.18
C ALA A 100 -34.48 -15.07 34.37
N ALA A 101 -34.69 -14.57 35.58
CA ALA A 101 -34.81 -15.41 36.77
C ALA A 101 -36.28 -15.37 37.19
N ARG A 102 -37.06 -16.35 36.71
CA ARG A 102 -38.31 -16.80 37.33
C ARG A 102 -38.66 -18.19 36.84
#